data_AF-A0ABD3VLS7-F1
#
_entry.id   AF-A0ABD3VLS7-F1
#
_cell.length_a   1.000
_cell.length_b   1.000
_cell.length_c   1.000
_cell.angle_alpha   90.00
_cell.angle_beta   90.00
_cell.angle_gamma   90.00
#
_symmetry.space_group_name_H-M   'P 1'
#
loop_
_entity.id
_entity.type
_entity.pdbx_description
1 polymer ?
#
loop_
_entity_poly.entity_id
_entity_poly.type
_entity_poly.pdbx_seq_one_letter_code
_entity_poly.pdbx_strand_id
1 'polypeptide(L)'
;MRYRIAQRFLLSNVIVLSLLFILLHYLKKDDLTRRSPKFDILDVPFNHSFSLGTGSPNDSHSSKSKFIIGILSQDSQIELREALRQTWIPLLKKDLPLTVEYTFVLDNPTPATLSELRTKQDIVFLNSSYSGYAVRFGEKMYKWFRYVTEHYPDATLVAKMDDDVFLCVNKMFQRLSNLKHRRLYYGWQHNKEYMQIDEMFVVLGMDLVLRINQRKYCYRERSQCNNKSELVDEGWGGKSIGLWLSVYDDVLTVPDNQNIIYYNRAMKPPIDIRKEDNFCQKYLLYHKATVSDMVFLHNMTTAGETNK
;
A
#
# COMPACT_ATOMS: atom_id res chain seq x y z
N MET A 1 47.17 -24.88 38.24
CA MET A 1 47.23 -24.12 36.96
C MET A 1 45.94 -24.22 36.12
N ARG A 2 45.23 -25.36 36.07
CA ARG A 2 43.99 -25.54 35.28
C ARG A 2 42.79 -24.68 35.70
N TYR A 3 42.69 -24.27 36.96
CA TYR A 3 41.56 -23.47 37.47
C TYR A 3 41.55 -22.00 36.97
N ARG A 4 42.73 -21.43 36.68
CA ARG A 4 42.84 -20.03 36.22
C ARG A 4 42.42 -19.82 34.75
N ILE A 5 42.41 -20.89 33.94
CA ILE A 5 42.01 -20.83 32.53
C ILE A 5 40.48 -20.85 32.42
N ALA A 6 39.79 -21.66 33.23
CA ALA A 6 38.32 -21.73 33.24
C ALA A 6 37.67 -20.40 33.68
N GLN A 7 38.24 -19.70 34.65
CA GLN A 7 37.73 -18.38 35.08
C GLN A 7 37.84 -17.30 34.00
N ARG A 8 38.91 -17.32 33.17
CA ARG A 8 39.06 -16.34 32.08
C ARG A 8 38.07 -16.58 30.94
N PHE A 9 37.70 -17.84 30.69
CA PHE A 9 36.69 -18.19 29.69
C PHE A 9 35.28 -17.76 30.09
N LEU A 10 34.93 -17.85 31.38
CA LEU A 10 33.63 -17.41 31.87
C LEU A 10 33.47 -15.89 31.85
N LEU A 11 34.52 -15.14 32.23
CA LEU A 11 34.46 -13.67 32.17
C LEU A 11 34.35 -13.11 30.75
N SER A 12 35.01 -13.73 29.77
CA SER A 12 34.94 -13.29 28.37
C SER A 12 33.52 -13.43 27.80
N ASN A 13 32.83 -14.54 28.08
CA ASN A 13 31.49 -14.78 27.57
C ASN A 13 30.43 -13.86 28.20
N VAL A 14 30.57 -13.52 29.49
CA VAL A 14 29.66 -12.59 30.17
C VAL A 14 29.77 -11.18 29.60
N ILE A 15 30.98 -10.73 29.26
CA ILE A 15 31.20 -9.41 28.65
C ILE A 15 30.60 -9.36 27.24
N VAL A 16 30.81 -10.39 26.42
CA VAL A 16 30.25 -10.44 25.05
C VAL A 16 28.72 -10.46 25.07
N LEU A 17 28.11 -11.25 25.96
CA LEU A 17 26.65 -11.27 26.12
C LEU A 17 26.11 -9.93 26.64
N SER A 18 26.81 -9.26 27.55
CA SER A 18 26.41 -7.95 28.07
C SER A 18 26.49 -6.86 26.99
N LEU A 19 27.55 -6.87 26.17
CA LEU A 19 27.70 -5.96 25.04
C LEU A 19 26.66 -6.24 23.95
N LEU A 20 26.31 -7.50 23.69
CA LEU A 20 25.25 -7.86 22.76
C LEU A 20 23.89 -7.38 23.26
N PHE A 21 23.60 -7.50 24.56
CA PHE A 21 22.38 -6.97 25.16
C PHE A 21 22.32 -5.44 25.11
N ILE A 22 23.43 -4.75 25.37
CA ILE A 22 23.51 -3.28 25.24
C ILE A 22 23.30 -2.87 23.78
N LEU A 23 23.92 -3.56 22.82
CA LEU A 23 23.77 -3.26 21.40
C LEU A 23 22.33 -3.52 20.93
N LEU A 24 21.71 -4.64 21.31
CA LEU A 24 20.31 -4.92 21.02
C LEU A 24 19.38 -3.91 21.68
N HIS A 25 19.70 -3.44 22.89
CA HIS A 25 18.91 -2.42 23.55
C HIS A 25 19.07 -1.04 22.89
N TYR A 26 20.27 -0.71 22.39
CA TYR A 26 20.56 0.54 21.68
C TYR A 26 19.88 0.56 20.31
N LEU A 27 20.00 -0.54 19.55
CA LEU A 27 19.33 -0.71 18.25
C LEU A 27 17.79 -0.66 18.39
N LYS A 28 17.24 -1.10 19.52
CA LYS A 28 15.80 -0.99 19.81
C LYS A 28 15.38 0.42 20.26
N LYS A 29 16.30 1.27 20.72
CA LYS A 29 16.02 2.64 21.19
C LYS A 29 16.09 3.68 20.07
N ASP A 30 16.97 3.50 19.09
CA ASP A 30 17.13 4.48 18.00
C ASP A 30 15.98 4.47 16.98
N ASP A 31 15.14 3.43 16.97
CA ASP A 31 14.06 3.28 15.98
C ASP A 31 12.68 3.81 16.45
N LEU A 32 12.49 4.11 17.74
CA LEU A 32 11.14 4.33 18.30
C LEU A 32 10.79 5.77 18.74
N THR A 33 11.70 6.74 18.68
CA THR A 33 11.41 8.08 19.25
C THR A 33 11.87 9.31 18.47
N ARG A 34 12.18 9.23 17.16
CA ARG A 34 12.24 10.47 16.36
C ARG A 34 10.82 11.02 16.15
N ARG A 35 10.35 11.83 17.10
CA ARG A 35 9.28 12.79 16.84
C ARG A 35 9.80 13.71 15.75
N SER A 36 9.21 13.63 14.56
CA SER A 36 9.51 14.57 13.48
C SER A 36 9.35 16.00 13.98
N PRO A 37 10.29 16.91 13.66
CA PRO A 37 10.09 18.33 13.90
C PRO A 37 8.77 18.76 13.25
N LYS A 38 7.99 19.59 13.95
CA LYS A 38 6.82 20.26 13.37
C LYS A 38 7.34 21.17 12.26
N PHE A 39 7.30 20.69 11.01
CA PHE A 39 7.39 21.57 9.86
C PHE A 39 6.04 22.27 9.73
N ASP A 40 6.05 23.60 9.76
CA ASP A 40 4.90 24.37 9.34
C ASP A 40 4.61 23.98 7.89
N ILE A 41 3.43 23.39 7.70
CA ILE A 41 2.96 22.86 6.43
C ILE A 41 2.93 24.05 5.48
N LEU A 42 3.90 24.09 4.56
CA LEU A 42 3.69 24.82 3.32
C LEU A 42 2.51 24.14 2.66
N ASP A 43 1.34 24.77 2.72
CA ASP A 43 0.21 24.47 1.85
C ASP A 43 0.72 24.69 0.43
N VAL A 44 1.36 23.68 -0.15
CA VAL A 44 1.67 23.68 -1.57
C VAL A 44 0.32 23.50 -2.23
N PRO A 45 -0.25 24.54 -2.87
CA PRO A 45 -1.55 24.41 -3.51
C PRO A 45 -1.44 23.30 -4.54
N PHE A 46 -2.18 22.22 -4.30
CA PHE A 46 -2.35 21.15 -5.25
C PHE A 46 -3.23 21.71 -6.38
N ASN A 47 -2.59 22.35 -7.35
CA ASN A 47 -3.25 22.85 -8.56
C ASN A 47 -3.61 21.68 -9.49
N HIS A 48 -4.46 20.76 -9.04
CA HIS A 48 -5.38 20.13 -9.97
C HIS A 48 -6.48 21.15 -10.22
N SER A 49 -6.29 22.01 -11.22
CA SER A 49 -7.40 22.78 -11.78
C SER A 49 -8.36 21.78 -12.42
N PHE A 50 -9.23 21.20 -11.60
CA PHE A 50 -10.40 20.47 -12.05
C PHE A 50 -11.28 21.51 -12.72
N SER A 51 -11.26 21.56 -14.05
CA SER A 51 -12.31 22.29 -14.74
C SER A 51 -13.59 21.51 -14.47
N LEU A 52 -14.40 22.03 -13.56
CA LEU A 52 -15.82 21.71 -13.52
C LEU A 52 -16.38 22.21 -14.84
N GLY A 53 -16.24 21.39 -15.88
CA GLY A 53 -16.94 21.59 -17.13
C GLY A 53 -18.41 21.71 -16.77
N THR A 54 -18.99 22.86 -17.08
CA THR A 54 -20.44 23.08 -17.02
C THR A 54 -21.07 22.19 -18.09
N GLY A 55 -21.16 20.89 -17.80
CA GLY A 55 -21.68 19.87 -18.67
C GLY A 55 -23.15 20.16 -18.94
N SER A 56 -23.48 20.28 -20.22
CA SER A 56 -24.84 20.47 -20.72
C SER A 56 -25.74 19.32 -20.22
N PRO A 57 -27.00 19.57 -19.78
CA PRO A 57 -27.88 18.57 -19.18
C PRO A 57 -28.30 17.39 -20.07
N ASN A 58 -27.91 17.39 -21.34
CA ASN A 58 -28.38 16.42 -22.34
C ASN A 58 -27.35 15.34 -22.70
N ASP A 59 -26.17 15.34 -22.10
CA ASP A 59 -25.18 14.30 -22.38
C ASP A 59 -25.31 13.16 -21.38
N SER A 60 -26.22 12.22 -21.67
CA SER A 60 -26.41 10.96 -20.92
C SER A 60 -25.25 9.97 -21.07
N HIS A 61 -24.03 10.47 -21.27
CA HIS A 61 -22.83 9.68 -21.19
C HIS A 61 -22.70 9.15 -19.76
N SER A 62 -23.06 7.87 -19.59
CA SER A 62 -22.76 7.07 -18.40
C SER A 62 -21.31 7.32 -17.99
N SER A 63 -21.08 8.16 -16.97
CA SER A 63 -19.73 8.47 -16.53
C SER A 63 -19.09 7.16 -16.06
N LYS A 64 -17.93 6.83 -16.66
CA LYS A 64 -17.20 5.62 -16.26
C LYS A 64 -16.91 5.69 -14.77
N SER A 65 -17.12 4.58 -14.06
CA SER A 65 -16.83 4.49 -12.62
C SER A 65 -15.37 4.83 -12.34
N LYS A 66 -15.14 5.66 -11.33
CA LYS A 66 -13.80 6.14 -10.95
C LYS A 66 -13.14 5.22 -9.92
N PHE A 67 -11.88 4.89 -10.12
CA PHE A 67 -11.06 4.07 -9.23
C PHE A 67 -9.76 4.81 -8.87
N ILE A 68 -9.53 5.00 -7.56
CA ILE A 68 -8.37 5.75 -7.05
C ILE A 68 -7.37 4.78 -6.43
N ILE A 69 -6.10 4.86 -6.82
CA ILE A 69 -5.03 4.00 -6.31
C ILE A 69 -4.00 4.83 -5.54
N GLY A 70 -3.81 4.53 -4.26
CA GLY A 70 -2.69 5.04 -3.47
C GLY A 70 -1.57 4.03 -3.46
N ILE A 71 -0.42 4.37 -4.03
CA ILE A 71 0.78 3.52 -4.05
C ILE A 71 1.68 3.96 -2.89
N LEU A 72 1.60 3.22 -1.78
CA LEU A 72 2.37 3.53 -0.58
C LEU A 72 3.85 3.24 -0.84
N SER A 73 4.68 4.26 -0.68
CA SER A 73 6.12 4.21 -0.96
C SER A 73 6.90 4.89 0.16
N GLN A 74 8.22 4.68 0.18
CA GLN A 74 9.14 5.37 1.08
C GLN A 74 9.95 6.41 0.32
N ASP A 75 10.40 7.46 0.99
CA ASP A 75 11.24 8.51 0.40
C ASP A 75 12.45 7.96 -0.37
N SER A 76 13.13 6.96 0.19
CA SER A 76 14.29 6.27 -0.39
C SER A 76 13.99 5.39 -1.60
N GLN A 77 12.73 5.04 -1.88
CA GLN A 77 12.33 4.09 -2.93
C GLN A 77 12.04 4.76 -4.28
N ILE A 78 12.82 5.78 -4.65
CA ILE A 78 12.64 6.50 -5.92
C ILE A 78 12.76 5.60 -7.14
N GLU A 79 13.65 4.60 -7.10
CA GLU A 79 13.84 3.66 -8.21
C GLU A 79 12.62 2.78 -8.45
N LEU A 80 11.93 2.32 -7.40
CA LEU A 80 10.68 1.58 -7.53
C LEU A 80 9.58 2.47 -8.13
N ARG A 81 9.41 3.69 -7.63
CA ARG A 81 8.43 4.64 -8.19
C ARG A 81 8.69 4.89 -9.68
N GLU A 82 9.95 5.11 -10.05
CA GLU A 82 10.32 5.33 -11.45
C GLU A 82 10.11 4.08 -12.31
N ALA A 83 10.41 2.88 -11.79
CA ALA A 83 10.10 1.63 -12.49
C ALA A 83 8.60 1.48 -12.76
N LEU A 84 7.73 1.80 -11.80
CA LEU A 84 6.29 1.78 -11.99
C LEU A 84 5.86 2.79 -13.08
N ARG A 85 6.39 4.02 -13.05
CA ARG A 85 6.15 5.08 -14.06
C ARG A 85 6.59 4.67 -15.47
N GLN A 86 7.64 3.87 -15.58
CA GLN A 86 8.16 3.38 -16.86
C GLN A 86 7.52 2.09 -17.35
N THR A 87 6.73 1.41 -16.51
CA THR A 87 6.16 0.09 -16.84
C THR A 87 4.65 0.12 -16.94
N TRP A 88 3.92 -0.28 -15.90
CA TRP A 88 2.48 -0.51 -15.99
C TRP A 88 1.65 0.76 -15.79
N ILE A 89 2.18 1.82 -15.14
CA ILE A 89 1.43 3.08 -14.95
C ILE A 89 1.01 3.74 -16.27
N PRO A 90 1.87 3.85 -17.31
CA PRO A 90 1.47 4.38 -18.62
C PRO A 90 0.27 3.65 -19.23
N LEU A 91 0.11 2.35 -18.92
CA LEU A 91 -1.01 1.54 -19.42
C LEU A 91 -2.35 1.93 -18.78
N LEU A 92 -2.35 2.65 -17.65
CA LEU A 92 -3.58 3.19 -17.04
C LEU A 92 -4.30 4.22 -17.92
N LYS A 93 -3.58 4.85 -18.86
CA LYS A 93 -4.14 5.84 -19.79
C LYS A 93 -4.82 5.21 -21.01
N LYS A 94 -4.73 3.89 -21.18
CA LYS A 94 -5.43 3.17 -22.26
C LYS A 94 -6.94 3.14 -21.99
N ASP A 95 -7.72 2.71 -22.98
CA ASP A 95 -9.18 2.55 -22.82
C ASP A 95 -9.49 1.40 -21.86
N LEU A 96 -9.59 1.74 -20.57
CA LEU A 96 -9.94 0.83 -19.49
C LEU A 96 -11.44 0.89 -19.18
N PRO A 97 -11.99 -0.19 -18.61
CA PRO A 97 -13.40 -0.23 -18.18
C PRO A 97 -13.69 0.66 -16.96
N LEU A 98 -12.66 1.16 -16.29
CA LEU A 98 -12.73 2.09 -15.16
C LEU A 98 -11.86 3.31 -15.47
N THR A 99 -12.27 4.49 -15.03
CA THR A 99 -11.39 5.66 -15.02
C THR A 99 -10.46 5.53 -13.83
N VAL A 100 -9.16 5.41 -14.08
CA VAL A 100 -8.18 5.15 -13.02
C VAL A 100 -7.32 6.39 -12.78
N GLU A 101 -7.23 6.80 -11.52
CA GLU A 101 -6.24 7.77 -11.06
C GLU A 101 -5.30 7.11 -10.05
N TYR A 102 -4.05 7.54 -10.02
CA TYR A 102 -3.06 7.03 -9.08
C TYR A 102 -2.28 8.18 -8.44
N THR A 103 -1.76 7.92 -7.24
CA THR A 103 -0.75 8.77 -6.60
C THR A 103 0.20 7.94 -5.76
N PHE A 104 1.46 8.35 -5.68
CA PHE A 104 2.40 7.85 -4.70
C PHE A 104 2.11 8.50 -3.35
N VAL A 105 1.89 7.66 -2.35
CA VAL A 105 1.56 8.07 -0.99
C VAL A 105 2.80 7.93 -0.13
N LEU A 106 3.26 9.04 0.45
CA LEU A 106 4.45 9.10 1.31
C LEU A 106 4.09 9.65 2.69
N ASP A 107 4.93 9.36 3.69
CA ASP A 107 4.68 9.76 5.07
C ASP A 107 4.76 11.27 5.28
N ASN A 108 5.94 11.83 5.05
CA ASN A 108 6.25 13.24 5.28
C ASN A 108 7.16 13.75 4.16
N PRO A 109 7.13 15.05 3.83
CA PRO A 109 8.01 15.61 2.82
C PRO A 109 9.48 15.55 3.25
N THR A 110 10.36 15.28 2.30
CA THR A 110 11.80 15.41 2.42
C THR A 110 12.31 16.29 1.27
N PRO A 111 13.53 16.87 1.35
CA PRO A 111 14.06 17.65 0.22
C PRO A 111 14.07 16.87 -1.10
N ALA A 112 14.36 15.57 -1.06
CA ALA A 112 14.35 14.71 -2.24
C ALA A 112 12.93 14.51 -2.81
N THR A 113 11.95 14.20 -1.97
CA THR A 113 10.58 13.96 -2.42
C THR A 113 9.86 15.24 -2.82
N LEU A 114 10.21 16.39 -2.24
CA LEU A 114 9.74 17.69 -2.70
C LEU A 114 10.31 18.05 -4.08
N SER A 115 11.58 17.73 -4.34
CA SER A 115 12.18 17.88 -5.67
C SER A 115 11.48 16.99 -6.69
N GLU A 116 11.24 15.72 -6.34
CA GLU A 116 10.49 14.78 -7.18
C GLU A 116 9.06 15.28 -7.46
N LEU A 117 8.33 15.72 -6.43
CA LEU A 117 6.96 16.25 -6.57
C LEU A 117 6.89 17.42 -7.55
N ARG A 118 7.86 18.35 -7.53
CA ARG A 118 7.91 19.48 -8.48
C ARG A 118 8.02 19.02 -9.93
N THR A 119 8.63 17.87 -10.18
CA THR A 119 8.87 17.35 -11.54
C THR A 119 7.81 16.36 -12.01
N LYS A 120 7.29 15.51 -11.12
CA LYS A 120 6.38 14.40 -11.49
C LYS A 120 4.92 14.66 -11.14
N GLN A 121 4.65 15.53 -10.15
CA GLN A 121 3.29 15.92 -9.72
C GLN A 121 2.34 14.76 -9.35
N ASP A 122 2.89 13.61 -8.96
CA ASP A 122 2.12 12.40 -8.66
C ASP A 122 2.32 11.91 -7.21
N ILE A 123 2.75 12.79 -6.29
CA ILE A 123 3.04 12.47 -4.89
C ILE A 123 2.07 13.20 -3.94
N VAL A 124 1.52 12.47 -2.98
CA VAL A 124 0.77 13.00 -1.83
C VAL A 124 1.49 12.64 -0.53
N PHE A 125 1.62 13.62 0.37
CA PHE A 125 2.14 13.40 1.72
C PHE A 125 0.98 13.26 2.72
N LEU A 126 0.98 12.18 3.50
CA LEU A 126 -0.04 11.93 4.52
C LEU A 126 0.16 12.75 5.80
N ASN A 127 1.34 13.35 5.96
CA ASN A 127 1.82 13.94 7.21
C ASN A 127 1.71 12.93 8.36
N SER A 128 2.19 11.69 8.15
CA SER A 128 2.11 10.58 9.10
C SER A 128 2.84 10.93 10.40
N SER A 129 2.27 10.52 11.55
CA SER A 129 2.93 10.75 12.86
C SER A 129 4.20 9.91 13.00
N TYR A 130 4.27 8.82 12.24
CA TYR A 130 5.39 7.90 12.17
C TYR A 130 5.85 7.76 10.72
N SER A 131 7.16 7.71 10.51
CA SER A 131 7.77 7.56 9.19
C SER A 131 8.51 6.23 9.08
N GLY A 132 8.62 5.72 7.85
CA GLY A 132 9.52 4.60 7.52
C GLY A 132 8.82 3.28 7.23
N TYR A 133 9.63 2.26 6.93
CA TYR A 133 9.20 0.92 6.56
C TYR A 133 8.56 0.16 7.72
N ALA A 134 7.42 -0.49 7.49
CA ALA A 134 6.79 -1.38 8.47
C ALA A 134 6.43 -0.74 9.82
N VAL A 135 6.19 0.58 9.83
CA VAL A 135 5.77 1.32 11.02
C VAL A 135 4.35 1.84 10.83
N ARG A 136 3.44 1.45 11.72
CA ARG A 136 2.10 2.08 11.87
C ARG A 136 1.31 2.15 10.57
N PHE A 137 1.28 1.06 9.82
CA PHE A 137 0.54 1.02 8.55
C PHE A 137 -0.95 1.29 8.71
N GLY A 138 -1.55 0.98 9.87
CA GLY A 138 -2.92 1.38 10.18
C GLY A 138 -3.13 2.90 10.09
N GLU A 139 -2.21 3.71 10.62
CA GLU A 139 -2.30 5.17 10.53
C GLU A 139 -2.27 5.63 9.07
N LYS A 140 -1.32 5.09 8.31
CA LYS A 140 -1.13 5.43 6.90
C LYS A 140 -2.36 5.09 6.07
N MET A 141 -2.96 3.92 6.32
CA MET A 141 -4.21 3.51 5.67
C MET A 141 -5.38 4.44 6.02
N TYR A 142 -5.55 4.76 7.31
CA TYR A 142 -6.59 5.69 7.76
C TYR A 142 -6.43 7.08 7.11
N LYS A 143 -5.21 7.62 7.09
CA LYS A 143 -4.92 8.93 6.48
C LYS A 143 -5.12 8.92 4.97
N TRP A 144 -4.73 7.85 4.29
CA TRP A 144 -5.00 7.67 2.86
C TRP A 144 -6.50 7.67 2.57
N PHE A 145 -7.29 6.88 3.31
CA PHE A 145 -8.73 6.84 3.14
C PHE A 145 -9.41 8.17 3.42
N ARG A 146 -8.92 8.92 4.41
CA ARG A 146 -9.39 10.29 4.66
C ARG A 146 -9.09 11.22 3.49
N TYR A 147 -7.86 11.22 3.00
CA TYR A 147 -7.45 12.01 1.84
C TYR A 147 -8.36 11.74 0.63
N VAL A 148 -8.66 10.47 0.35
CA VAL A 148 -9.51 10.08 -0.78
C VAL A 148 -10.95 10.58 -0.62
N THR A 149 -11.54 10.53 0.58
CA THR A 149 -12.90 11.07 0.77
C THR A 149 -12.98 12.57 0.61
N GLU A 150 -11.90 13.29 0.88
CA GLU A 150 -11.84 14.75 0.76
C GLU A 150 -11.61 15.18 -0.70
N HIS A 151 -10.82 14.43 -1.48
CA HIS A 151 -10.40 14.82 -2.83
C HIS A 151 -11.13 14.08 -3.97
N TYR A 152 -11.72 12.93 -3.68
CA TYR A 152 -12.41 12.07 -4.66
C TYR A 152 -13.75 11.55 -4.12
N PRO A 153 -14.69 12.44 -3.74
CA PRO A 153 -15.97 12.04 -3.15
C PRO A 153 -16.85 11.20 -4.09
N ASP A 154 -16.60 11.26 -5.40
CA ASP A 154 -17.29 10.53 -6.46
C ASP A 154 -16.65 9.17 -6.82
N ALA A 155 -15.54 8.80 -6.16
CA ALA A 155 -14.89 7.51 -6.37
C ALA A 155 -15.86 6.34 -6.10
N THR A 156 -15.78 5.30 -6.93
CA THR A 156 -16.53 4.06 -6.72
C THR A 156 -15.72 3.07 -5.88
N LEU A 157 -14.44 2.94 -6.23
CA LEU A 157 -13.49 2.04 -5.61
C LEU A 157 -12.26 2.84 -5.20
N VAL A 158 -11.60 2.39 -4.14
CA VAL A 158 -10.34 2.96 -3.63
C VAL A 158 -9.40 1.82 -3.33
N ALA A 159 -8.14 1.96 -3.72
CA ALA A 159 -7.12 0.98 -3.42
C ALA A 159 -5.96 1.58 -2.65
N LYS A 160 -5.30 0.71 -1.90
CA LYS A 160 -3.90 0.88 -1.53
C LYS A 160 -3.09 -0.24 -2.13
N MET A 161 -1.89 0.08 -2.57
CA MET A 161 -0.91 -0.85 -3.10
C MET A 161 0.49 -0.55 -2.57
N ASP A 162 1.36 -1.55 -2.47
CA ASP A 162 2.80 -1.34 -2.24
C ASP A 162 3.52 -0.90 -3.53
N ASP A 163 4.63 -0.20 -3.40
CA ASP A 163 5.48 0.21 -4.52
C ASP A 163 6.32 -0.91 -5.13
N ASP A 164 6.29 -2.11 -4.54
CA ASP A 164 6.93 -3.33 -5.06
C ASP A 164 5.91 -4.31 -5.70
N VAL A 165 4.79 -3.79 -6.22
CA VAL A 165 3.77 -4.57 -6.94
C VAL A 165 3.82 -4.29 -8.45
N PHE A 166 3.92 -5.36 -9.25
CA PHE A 166 3.70 -5.28 -10.69
C PHE A 166 2.24 -5.65 -11.03
N LEU A 167 1.57 -4.80 -11.83
CA LEU A 167 0.15 -4.97 -12.16
C LEU A 167 -0.06 -5.40 -13.62
N CYS A 168 -0.85 -6.45 -13.83
CA CYS A 168 -1.37 -6.81 -15.15
C CYS A 168 -2.63 -6.00 -15.45
N VAL A 169 -2.43 -4.74 -15.83
CA VAL A 169 -3.43 -3.66 -15.97
C VAL A 169 -4.74 -4.12 -16.60
N ASN A 170 -4.73 -4.59 -17.85
CA ASN A 170 -5.96 -4.97 -18.55
C ASN A 170 -6.77 -6.04 -17.79
N LYS A 171 -6.09 -7.10 -17.33
CA LYS A 171 -6.73 -8.20 -16.60
C LYS A 171 -7.27 -7.74 -15.25
N MET A 172 -6.50 -6.92 -14.52
CA MET A 172 -6.93 -6.34 -13.23
C MET A 172 -8.18 -5.48 -13.38
N PHE A 173 -8.19 -4.52 -14.30
CA PHE A 173 -9.31 -3.58 -14.40
C PHE A 173 -10.56 -4.22 -14.99
N GLN A 174 -10.43 -5.23 -15.87
CA GLN A 174 -11.56 -6.06 -16.27
C GLN A 174 -12.15 -6.82 -15.07
N ARG A 175 -11.29 -7.42 -14.23
CA ARG A 175 -11.70 -8.12 -13.01
C ARG A 175 -12.43 -7.19 -12.04
N LEU A 176 -11.86 -6.01 -11.77
CA LEU A 176 -12.44 -5.02 -10.84
C LEU A 176 -13.73 -4.41 -11.38
N SER A 177 -13.85 -4.19 -12.69
CA SER A 177 -15.10 -3.71 -13.30
C SER A 177 -16.26 -4.69 -13.06
N ASN A 178 -16.00 -6.00 -13.13
CA ASN A 178 -17.00 -7.04 -12.88
C ASN A 178 -17.35 -7.19 -11.39
N LEU A 179 -16.41 -6.87 -10.50
CA LEU A 179 -16.59 -6.97 -9.04
C LEU A 179 -17.08 -5.67 -8.39
N LYS A 180 -17.12 -4.56 -9.13
CA LYS A 180 -17.30 -3.23 -8.55
C LYS A 180 -18.57 -3.19 -7.71
N HIS A 181 -18.40 -2.84 -6.44
CA HIS A 181 -19.47 -2.73 -5.48
C HIS A 181 -19.08 -1.74 -4.39
N ARG A 182 -20.01 -0.90 -3.94
CA ARG A 182 -19.70 0.14 -2.96
C ARG A 182 -19.29 -0.39 -1.59
N ARG A 183 -19.59 -1.66 -1.29
CA ARG A 183 -19.18 -2.38 -0.07
C ARG A 183 -18.13 -3.48 -0.31
N LEU A 184 -17.40 -3.42 -1.42
CA LEU A 184 -16.36 -4.41 -1.75
C LEU A 184 -15.20 -4.34 -0.76
N TYR A 185 -14.68 -5.50 -0.34
CA TYR A 185 -13.39 -5.66 0.33
C TYR A 185 -12.61 -6.77 -0.37
N TYR A 186 -11.63 -6.41 -1.19
CA TYR A 186 -11.00 -7.32 -2.17
C TYR A 186 -9.47 -7.30 -2.10
N GLY A 187 -8.86 -8.48 -2.32
CA GLY A 187 -7.42 -8.64 -2.48
C GLY A 187 -6.94 -10.06 -2.14
N TRP A 188 -5.70 -10.19 -1.67
CA TRP A 188 -5.13 -11.48 -1.26
C TRP A 188 -5.37 -11.75 0.24
N GLN A 189 -5.88 -12.92 0.62
CA GLN A 189 -6.25 -13.24 2.00
C GLN A 189 -5.23 -14.14 2.71
N HIS A 190 -4.78 -13.77 3.91
CA HIS A 190 -3.79 -14.56 4.68
C HIS A 190 -4.31 -15.88 5.25
N ASN A 191 -5.44 -15.85 5.96
CA ASN A 191 -6.02 -17.00 6.65
C ASN A 191 -7.50 -17.06 6.28
N LYS A 192 -8.05 -18.27 6.06
CA LYS A 192 -9.48 -18.46 5.82
C LYS A 192 -10.35 -18.09 7.02
N GLU A 193 -9.82 -18.21 8.23
CA GLU A 193 -10.57 -17.98 9.48
C GLU A 193 -10.76 -16.49 9.79
N TYR A 194 -9.77 -15.68 9.44
CA TYR A 194 -9.82 -14.24 9.61
C TYR A 194 -9.94 -13.61 8.23
N MET A 195 -11.07 -12.97 7.93
CA MET A 195 -11.30 -12.24 6.68
C MET A 195 -10.37 -11.01 6.60
N GLN A 196 -9.06 -11.27 6.47
CA GLN A 196 -7.99 -10.30 6.44
C GLN A 196 -7.36 -10.33 5.05
N ILE A 197 -7.69 -9.33 4.25
CA ILE A 197 -6.97 -9.02 3.03
C ILE A 197 -5.65 -8.33 3.40
N ASP A 198 -4.56 -8.81 2.82
CA ASP A 198 -3.20 -8.28 2.94
C ASP A 198 -3.10 -6.87 2.35
N GLU A 199 -2.37 -6.00 3.02
CA GLU A 199 -2.23 -4.60 2.61
C GLU A 199 -1.40 -4.38 1.34
N MET A 200 -0.64 -5.35 0.83
CA MET A 200 0.18 -5.16 -0.37
C MET A 200 -0.66 -4.74 -1.57
N PHE A 201 -1.91 -5.20 -1.62
CA PHE A 201 -2.93 -4.74 -2.57
C PHE A 201 -4.32 -5.01 -1.99
N VAL A 202 -5.00 -3.94 -1.61
CA VAL A 202 -6.34 -3.97 -1.04
C VAL A 202 -7.24 -2.98 -1.76
N VAL A 203 -8.44 -3.42 -2.13
CA VAL A 203 -9.48 -2.59 -2.75
C VAL A 203 -10.69 -2.53 -1.83
N LEU A 204 -11.15 -1.31 -1.56
CA LEU A 204 -12.38 -1.03 -0.83
C LEU A 204 -13.39 -0.31 -1.74
N GLY A 205 -14.66 -0.67 -1.60
CA GLY A 205 -15.75 0.15 -2.10
C GLY A 205 -15.90 1.42 -1.27
N MET A 206 -16.31 2.51 -1.92
CA MET A 206 -16.32 3.84 -1.30
C MET A 206 -17.23 3.94 -0.06
N ASP A 207 -18.29 3.14 0.07
CA ASP A 207 -19.11 3.16 1.29
C ASP A 207 -18.34 2.63 2.50
N LEU A 208 -17.47 1.64 2.33
CA LEU A 208 -16.62 1.17 3.43
C LEU A 208 -15.60 2.23 3.84
N VAL A 209 -15.01 2.93 2.86
CA VAL A 209 -14.06 4.03 3.11
C VAL A 209 -14.74 5.15 3.91
N LEU A 210 -15.96 5.54 3.51
CA LEU A 210 -16.76 6.54 4.24
C LEU A 210 -17.07 6.09 5.67
N ARG A 211 -17.47 4.83 5.88
CA ARG A 211 -17.74 4.28 7.21
C ARG A 211 -16.50 4.20 8.09
N ILE A 212 -15.33 3.90 7.51
CA ILE A 212 -14.05 3.97 8.22
C ILE A 212 -13.82 5.40 8.71
N ASN A 213 -13.94 6.39 7.83
CA ASN A 213 -13.65 7.79 8.16
C ASN A 213 -14.62 8.43 9.17
N GLN A 214 -15.81 7.84 9.37
CA GLN A 214 -16.77 8.25 10.42
C GLN A 214 -16.34 7.83 11.83
N ARG A 215 -15.39 6.90 11.96
CA ARG A 215 -14.93 6.38 13.25
C ARG A 215 -13.65 7.06 13.71
N LYS A 216 -13.54 7.20 15.03
CA LYS A 216 -12.35 7.78 15.65
C LYS A 216 -11.17 6.81 15.59
N TYR A 217 -10.02 7.30 15.15
CA TYR A 217 -8.77 6.53 15.13
C TYR A 217 -8.15 6.35 16.52
N CYS A 218 -7.68 5.15 16.86
CA CYS A 218 -7.04 4.82 18.13
C CYS A 218 -5.71 4.07 17.92
N TYR A 219 -4.61 4.72 18.32
CA TYR A 219 -3.24 4.19 18.23
C TYR A 219 -2.62 3.84 19.60
N ARG A 220 -3.41 3.95 20.67
CA ARG A 220 -3.01 3.67 22.06
C ARG A 220 -2.86 2.16 22.28
N GLU A 221 -2.49 1.78 23.50
CA GLU A 221 -2.54 0.37 23.90
C GLU A 221 -3.93 -0.21 23.63
N ARG A 222 -3.98 -1.45 23.12
CA ARG A 222 -5.23 -2.09 22.69
C ARG A 222 -6.29 -2.15 23.80
N SER A 223 -5.87 -2.30 25.05
CA SER A 223 -6.74 -2.29 26.24
C SER A 223 -7.48 -0.95 26.44
N GLN A 224 -6.98 0.12 25.83
CA GLN A 224 -7.52 1.48 25.91
C GLN A 224 -8.35 1.87 24.69
N CYS A 225 -8.45 1.00 23.68
CA CYS A 225 -9.22 1.25 22.47
C CYS A 225 -10.50 0.40 22.46
N ASN A 226 -11.62 0.99 22.08
CA ASN A 226 -12.86 0.24 21.89
C ASN A 226 -12.98 -0.18 20.42
N ASN A 227 -12.70 -1.45 20.10
CA ASN A 227 -12.73 -1.96 18.73
C ASN A 227 -14.10 -1.88 18.03
N LYS A 228 -15.20 -1.77 18.79
CA LYS A 228 -16.54 -1.60 18.23
C LYS A 228 -16.80 -0.20 17.70
N SER A 229 -16.21 0.81 18.34
CA SER A 229 -16.47 2.23 18.02
C SER A 229 -15.27 2.96 17.41
N GLU A 230 -14.05 2.48 17.65
CA GLU A 230 -12.80 3.13 17.25
C GLU A 230 -12.01 2.26 16.24
N LEU A 231 -11.22 2.91 15.39
CA LEU A 231 -10.31 2.26 14.45
C LEU A 231 -9.01 1.93 15.17
N VAL A 232 -8.89 0.70 15.68
CA VAL A 232 -7.70 0.24 16.42
C VAL A 232 -6.58 -0.09 15.45
N ASP A 233 -5.41 0.52 15.64
CA ASP A 233 -4.21 0.23 14.88
C ASP A 233 -3.44 -0.95 15.49
N GLU A 234 -3.32 -2.03 14.70
CA GLU A 234 -2.60 -3.24 15.09
C GLU A 234 -1.15 -3.25 14.58
N GLY A 235 -0.65 -2.12 14.08
CA GLY A 235 0.68 -1.95 13.49
C GLY A 235 0.80 -2.40 12.04
N TRP A 236 -0.10 -3.29 11.61
CA TRP A 236 -0.18 -3.85 10.25
C TRP A 236 -1.43 -3.36 9.54
N GLY A 237 -1.31 -3.01 8.25
CA GLY A 237 -2.39 -2.39 7.49
C GLY A 237 -3.58 -3.33 7.32
N GLY A 238 -3.33 -4.54 6.81
CA GLY A 238 -4.36 -5.54 6.53
C GLY A 238 -5.08 -5.98 7.79
N LYS A 239 -4.33 -6.21 8.88
CA LYS A 239 -4.91 -6.59 10.18
C LYS A 239 -5.80 -5.48 10.75
N SER A 240 -5.36 -4.23 10.65
CA SER A 240 -6.15 -3.08 11.10
C SER A 240 -7.44 -2.96 10.29
N ILE A 241 -7.37 -3.01 8.95
CA ILE A 241 -8.57 -2.93 8.09
C ILE A 241 -9.54 -4.08 8.38
N GLY A 242 -9.04 -5.32 8.47
CA GLY A 242 -9.88 -6.48 8.80
C GLY A 242 -10.60 -6.30 10.13
N LEU A 243 -9.91 -5.81 11.16
CA LEU A 243 -10.52 -5.48 12.45
C LEU A 243 -11.55 -4.35 12.32
N TRP A 244 -11.25 -3.28 11.60
CA TRP A 244 -12.18 -2.17 11.40
C TRP A 244 -13.46 -2.61 10.70
N LEU A 245 -13.36 -3.48 9.69
CA LEU A 245 -14.50 -3.95 8.91
C LEU A 245 -15.29 -5.07 9.59
N SER A 246 -14.68 -5.80 10.54
CA SER A 246 -15.33 -6.92 11.25
C SER A 246 -16.56 -6.55 12.09
N VAL A 247 -16.81 -5.25 12.31
CA VAL A 247 -18.00 -4.78 13.04
C VAL A 247 -19.23 -4.63 12.13
N TYR A 248 -19.06 -4.77 10.81
CA TYR A 248 -20.12 -4.67 9.83
C TYR A 248 -20.46 -6.07 9.30
N ASP A 249 -21.74 -6.39 9.26
CA ASP A 249 -22.28 -7.68 8.78
C ASP A 249 -22.49 -7.71 7.26
N ASP A 250 -22.37 -6.57 6.60
CA ASP A 250 -22.77 -6.35 5.22
C ASP A 250 -21.59 -6.07 4.26
N VAL A 251 -20.37 -6.43 4.68
CA VAL A 251 -19.15 -6.31 3.89
C VAL A 251 -19.11 -7.42 2.83
N LEU A 252 -18.93 -7.03 1.56
CA LEU A 252 -18.72 -7.99 0.47
C LEU A 252 -17.22 -8.31 0.35
N THR A 253 -16.76 -9.31 1.10
CA THR A 253 -15.37 -9.77 1.03
C THR A 253 -15.15 -10.72 -0.15
N VAL A 254 -14.18 -10.42 -1.00
CA VAL A 254 -13.84 -11.22 -2.19
C VAL A 254 -12.33 -11.48 -2.23
N PRO A 255 -11.86 -12.65 -1.75
CA PRO A 255 -10.46 -13.02 -1.90
C PRO A 255 -10.14 -13.45 -3.35
N ASP A 256 -8.93 -13.15 -3.82
CA ASP A 256 -8.45 -13.56 -5.15
C ASP A 256 -7.06 -14.21 -5.13
N ASN A 257 -6.81 -15.04 -4.12
CA ASN A 257 -5.53 -15.71 -3.87
C ASN A 257 -5.01 -16.53 -5.07
N GLN A 258 -5.90 -17.05 -5.90
CA GLN A 258 -5.55 -17.90 -7.06
C GLN A 258 -5.00 -17.10 -8.24
N ASN A 259 -5.34 -15.81 -8.35
CA ASN A 259 -4.89 -14.97 -9.45
C ASN A 259 -3.84 -13.93 -8.99
N ILE A 260 -3.58 -13.83 -7.70
CA ILE A 260 -2.61 -12.89 -7.12
C ILE A 260 -1.40 -13.66 -6.64
N ILE A 261 -0.22 -13.37 -7.22
CA ILE A 261 1.03 -13.95 -6.77
C ILE A 261 1.57 -13.15 -5.59
N TYR A 262 1.39 -13.72 -4.41
CA TYR A 262 1.88 -13.16 -3.15
C TYR A 262 3.22 -13.80 -2.75
N TYR A 263 4.21 -12.96 -2.43
CA TYR A 263 5.50 -13.40 -1.94
C TYR A 263 5.72 -13.03 -0.47
N ASN A 264 5.81 -14.04 0.39
CA ASN A 264 6.31 -13.88 1.76
C ASN A 264 7.83 -14.11 1.74
N ARG A 265 8.62 -13.14 2.22
CA ARG A 265 10.10 -13.22 2.25
C ARG A 265 10.65 -14.43 3.03
N ALA A 266 9.87 -15.00 3.94
CA ALA A 266 10.25 -16.21 4.67
C ALA A 266 10.13 -17.50 3.84
N MET A 267 9.52 -17.43 2.65
CA MET A 267 9.28 -18.56 1.76
C MET A 267 10.07 -18.39 0.47
N LYS A 268 10.26 -19.47 -0.29
CA LYS A 268 10.78 -19.39 -1.67
C LYS A 268 9.73 -18.68 -2.55
N PRO A 269 10.13 -17.90 -3.58
CA PRO A 269 9.18 -17.34 -4.53
C PRO A 269 8.24 -18.44 -5.03
N PRO A 270 6.91 -18.21 -5.02
CA PRO A 270 5.95 -19.25 -5.37
C PRO A 270 6.10 -19.69 -6.84
N ILE A 271 6.69 -18.84 -7.68
CA ILE A 271 6.94 -19.07 -9.10
C ILE A 271 8.28 -18.43 -9.51
N ASP A 272 8.84 -18.91 -10.61
CA ASP A 272 9.94 -18.27 -11.31
C ASP A 272 9.37 -17.48 -12.49
N ILE A 273 9.17 -16.17 -12.30
CA ILE A 273 8.49 -15.32 -13.31
C ILE A 273 9.18 -15.34 -14.68
N ARG A 274 10.48 -15.68 -14.74
CA ARG A 274 11.24 -15.74 -15.99
C ARG A 274 10.94 -16.98 -16.83
N LYS A 275 10.25 -17.95 -16.24
CA LYS A 275 9.78 -19.19 -16.90
C LYS A 275 8.28 -19.18 -17.15
N GLU A 276 7.58 -18.13 -16.71
CA GLU A 276 6.12 -18.03 -16.86
C GLU A 276 5.76 -17.28 -18.13
N ASP A 277 5.65 -18.02 -19.23
CA ASP A 277 5.08 -17.51 -20.46
C ASP A 277 3.66 -17.01 -20.21
N ASN A 278 3.35 -15.84 -20.78
CA ASN A 278 2.03 -15.22 -20.69
C ASN A 278 1.58 -14.92 -19.25
N PHE A 279 2.49 -14.47 -18.37
CA PHE A 279 2.19 -14.14 -16.97
C PHE A 279 0.88 -13.34 -16.81
N CYS A 280 0.69 -12.24 -17.55
CA CYS A 280 -0.51 -11.40 -17.45
C CYS A 280 -1.79 -11.98 -18.04
N GLN A 281 -1.73 -13.11 -18.74
CA GLN A 281 -2.92 -13.88 -19.10
C GLN A 281 -3.36 -14.78 -17.95
N LYS A 282 -2.43 -15.20 -17.08
CA LYS A 282 -2.71 -16.09 -15.93
C LYS A 282 -3.01 -15.30 -14.66
N TYR A 283 -2.19 -14.31 -14.32
CA TYR A 283 -2.23 -13.62 -13.03
C TYR A 283 -2.63 -12.15 -13.16
N LEU A 284 -3.09 -11.56 -12.06
CA LEU A 284 -3.51 -10.17 -11.95
C LEU A 284 -2.37 -9.26 -11.49
N LEU A 285 -1.50 -9.75 -10.62
CA LEU A 285 -0.36 -9.01 -10.09
C LEU A 285 0.74 -9.93 -9.55
N TYR A 286 1.94 -9.36 -9.39
CA TYR A 286 3.10 -9.96 -8.72
C TYR A 286 3.60 -9.05 -7.60
N HIS A 287 3.57 -9.54 -6.35
CA HIS A 287 4.07 -8.83 -5.17
C HIS A 287 5.57 -9.06 -4.98
N LYS A 288 6.28 -8.06 -4.42
CA LYS A 288 7.74 -8.04 -4.23
C LYS A 288 8.52 -8.09 -5.55
N ALA A 289 7.98 -7.44 -6.57
CA ALA A 289 8.69 -7.19 -7.81
C ALA A 289 9.88 -6.27 -7.56
N THR A 290 11.08 -6.69 -7.96
CA THR A 290 12.20 -5.77 -8.08
C THR A 290 12.03 -4.88 -9.32
N VAL A 291 12.82 -3.81 -9.43
CA VAL A 291 12.88 -2.99 -10.66
C VAL A 291 13.10 -3.86 -11.90
N SER A 292 14.03 -4.82 -11.85
CA SER A 292 14.30 -5.74 -12.96
C SER A 292 13.10 -6.62 -13.30
N ASP A 293 12.36 -7.09 -12.28
CA ASP A 293 11.17 -7.93 -12.50
C ASP A 293 10.05 -7.13 -13.16
N MET A 294 9.84 -5.88 -12.74
CA MET A 294 8.82 -5.00 -13.34
C MET A 294 9.11 -4.74 -14.82
N VAL A 295 10.37 -4.43 -15.16
CA VAL A 295 10.78 -4.21 -16.55
C VAL A 295 10.62 -5.48 -17.38
N PHE A 296 11.05 -6.63 -16.83
CA PHE A 296 10.91 -7.93 -17.51
C PHE A 296 9.45 -8.26 -17.82
N LEU A 297 8.57 -8.19 -16.81
CA LEU A 297 7.14 -8.49 -16.97
C LEU A 297 6.45 -7.49 -17.91
N HIS A 298 6.85 -6.22 -17.88
CA HIS A 298 6.34 -5.20 -18.81
C HIS A 298 6.67 -5.53 -20.26
N ASN A 299 7.95 -5.79 -20.56
CA ASN A 299 8.42 -6.09 -21.90
C ASN A 299 7.76 -7.36 -22.48
N MET A 300 7.58 -8.38 -21.64
CA MET A 300 6.86 -9.59 -22.06
C MET A 300 5.39 -9.29 -22.38
N THR A 301 4.75 -8.42 -21.61
CA THR A 301 3.34 -8.05 -21.82
C THR A 301 3.15 -7.25 -23.10
N THR A 302 4.02 -6.28 -23.38
CA THR A 302 3.92 -5.42 -24.57
C THR A 302 4.32 -6.15 -25.85
N ALA A 303 5.32 -7.03 -25.81
CA ALA A 303 5.69 -7.87 -26.96
C ALA A 303 4.58 -8.85 -27.37
N GLY A 304 3.77 -9.33 -26.40
CA GLY A 304 2.62 -10.18 -26.68
C GLY A 304 1.46 -9.45 -27.37
N GLU A 305 1.35 -8.12 -27.20
CA GLU A 305 0.32 -7.29 -27.85
C GLU A 305 0.67 -7.00 -29.32
N THR A 306 1.95 -6.92 -29.69
CA THR A 306 2.35 -6.58 -31.08
C THR A 306 2.21 -7.74 -32.06
N ASN A 307 2.10 -8.97 -31.56
CA ASN A 307 2.01 -10.18 -32.39
C ASN A 307 0.56 -10.68 -32.60
N LYS A 308 -0.44 -9.92 -32.18
CA LYS A 308 -1.87 -10.19 -32.40
C LYS A 308 -2.44 -9.22 -33.41
#